data_AF-A0A0K8U9E5-F1
#
_entry.id   AF-A0A0K8U9E5-F1
#
_cell.length_a   1.000
_cell.length_b   1.000
_cell.length_c   1.000
_cell.angle_alpha   90.00
_cell.angle_beta   90.00
_cell.angle_gamma   90.00
#
_symmetry.space_group_name_H-M   'P 1'
#
loop_
_entity.id
_entity.type
_entity.pdbx_description
1 polymer ?
#
loop_
_entity_poly.entity_id
_entity_poly.type
_entity_poly.pdbx_seq_one_letter_code
_entity_poly.pdbx_strand_id
1 'polypeptide(L)'
;MVETEIVITNSEPVTKASLIVVSNRLPFVLSRDPKTDKLERKASAGGLVTAVCPVVIKGKGLWVGWPGIHLEDSNEPIPESNPTDQTPTAGLKSDQVVSVNINAAIFDSYYNGCCNKIFWPLFHSMPGRATFGAEHWHNYVTVNKHFAARTIEALEKCLEQNKALDNNTPPIIWIHDYHLMLAANWIREKAEEKQLPCRLAFFLHIPFPPWDIFRLFPWADEILQGMLGCDMVGFHIQDYCLNFVDCCQRNLGCRVDRNNLLVEQGERTVRIRPLPIGIPYDRFVTLAKTAGKLLKSDKQKIILGVDRLDYTKGLVHRLMAFETLLEKYPQHKEKVSLLQISVPSRTDVKEYRELKEEVDQLIGRINGRFTTANWAPIRYIYDYVAQDDLAALYRDAAVCLVTPLRDGMNLVAKEFVACQINASPGVLVISPFAGAGEMMHEALLCNPYEVHAAAEVIHRALTMPEDERILRMSRLRRRESECDVSNWMRSFLKAMGTLDVDDVGTTIMQPVTVDDFDDYLLK
;
A
#
# COMPACT_ATOMS: atom_id res chain seq x y z
N MET A 1 35.08 -1.77 -0.99
CA MET A 1 34.69 -1.78 -2.40
C MET A 1 34.34 -3.21 -2.76
N VAL A 2 33.07 -3.55 -2.59
CA VAL A 2 32.49 -4.81 -3.06
C VAL A 2 31.35 -4.35 -3.96
N GLU A 3 31.48 -4.57 -5.26
CA GLU A 3 30.43 -4.32 -6.23
C GLU A 3 29.26 -5.26 -5.92
N THR A 4 28.23 -4.74 -5.27
CA THR A 4 26.95 -5.41 -5.16
C THR A 4 26.25 -5.24 -6.51
N GLU A 5 26.56 -6.12 -7.46
CA GLU A 5 25.69 -6.31 -8.62
C GLU A 5 24.32 -6.74 -8.10
N ILE A 6 23.32 -5.90 -8.39
CA ILE A 6 21.93 -6.26 -8.16
C ILE A 6 21.65 -7.43 -9.11
N VAL A 7 21.70 -8.66 -8.62
CA VAL A 7 21.21 -9.83 -9.35
C VAL A 7 19.69 -9.72 -9.38
N ILE A 8 19.20 -9.00 -10.37
CA ILE A 8 17.79 -8.92 -10.72
C ILE A 8 17.43 -10.29 -11.30
N THR A 9 16.64 -11.07 -10.58
CA THR A 9 16.22 -12.41 -11.02
C THR A 9 15.51 -12.33 -12.38
N ASN A 10 15.86 -13.24 -13.29
CA ASN A 10 15.40 -13.33 -14.69
C ASN A 10 13.89 -13.65 -14.87
N SER A 11 13.03 -13.42 -13.87
CA SER A 11 11.63 -13.88 -13.86
C SER A 11 10.58 -12.76 -13.72
N GLU A 12 10.96 -11.50 -13.93
CA GLU A 12 9.98 -10.42 -14.01
C GLU A 12 9.22 -10.47 -15.34
N PRO A 13 7.88 -10.34 -15.34
CA PRO A 13 7.08 -10.41 -16.56
C PRO A 13 7.44 -9.28 -17.51
N VAL A 14 7.92 -9.62 -18.70
CA VAL A 14 8.06 -8.67 -19.80
C VAL A 14 6.69 -8.58 -20.48
N THR A 15 5.96 -7.51 -20.17
CA THR A 15 4.70 -7.19 -20.86
C THR A 15 5.02 -6.64 -22.25
N LYS A 16 4.28 -7.10 -23.27
CA LYS A 16 4.34 -6.52 -24.63
C LYS A 16 3.73 -5.11 -24.69
N ALA A 17 2.86 -4.77 -23.73
CA ALA A 17 2.25 -3.45 -23.62
C ALA A 17 3.13 -2.50 -22.80
N SER A 18 3.30 -1.27 -23.30
CA SER A 18 3.92 -0.19 -22.54
C SER A 18 3.03 0.20 -21.36
N LEU A 19 3.64 0.52 -20.22
CA LEU A 19 2.93 0.82 -18.97
C LEU A 19 3.06 2.32 -18.63
N ILE A 20 1.93 2.98 -18.37
CA ILE A 20 1.86 4.34 -17.86
C ILE A 20 1.29 4.27 -16.44
N VAL A 21 2.13 4.56 -15.45
CA VAL A 21 1.75 4.52 -14.04
C VAL A 21 1.33 5.90 -13.60
N VAL A 22 0.17 6.01 -12.97
CA VAL A 22 -0.36 7.28 -12.46
C VAL A 22 -0.56 7.15 -10.97
N SER A 23 0.20 7.92 -10.18
CA SER A 23 0.08 7.92 -8.72
C SER A 23 0.22 9.32 -8.16
N ASN A 24 -0.38 9.56 -6.98
CA ASN A 24 -0.36 10.88 -6.35
C ASN A 24 1.05 11.48 -6.26
N ARG A 25 2.06 10.68 -5.92
CA ARG A 25 3.48 11.09 -5.90
C ARG A 25 4.26 10.39 -7.01
N LEU A 26 5.28 11.06 -7.51
CA LEU A 26 6.38 10.43 -8.23
C LEU A 26 7.12 9.40 -7.33
N PRO A 27 7.90 8.48 -7.93
CA PRO A 27 8.64 7.48 -7.15
C PRO A 27 9.84 8.08 -6.38
N PHE A 28 10.07 9.38 -6.53
CA PHE A 28 11.02 10.19 -5.79
C PHE A 28 10.37 11.54 -5.45
N VAL A 29 10.99 12.26 -4.52
CA VAL A 29 10.65 13.64 -4.19
C VAL A 29 11.77 14.54 -4.70
N LEU A 30 11.43 15.66 -5.31
CA LEU A 30 12.40 16.69 -5.65
C LEU A 30 12.72 17.54 -4.43
N SER A 31 13.96 18.00 -4.33
CA SER A 31 14.37 19.05 -3.40
C SER A 31 15.33 20.01 -4.08
N ARG A 32 15.36 21.26 -3.65
CA ARG A 32 16.40 22.21 -4.10
C ARG A 32 17.64 22.09 -3.23
N ASP A 33 18.81 22.03 -3.86
CA ASP A 33 20.10 22.17 -3.18
C ASP A 33 20.21 23.61 -2.61
N PRO A 34 20.40 23.80 -1.29
CA PRO A 34 20.45 25.13 -0.68
C PRO A 34 21.61 26.02 -1.13
N LYS A 35 22.66 25.45 -1.73
CA LYS A 35 23.86 26.15 -2.20
C LYS A 35 23.79 26.46 -3.70
N THR A 36 23.26 25.54 -4.51
CA THR A 36 23.24 25.70 -5.97
C THR A 36 21.88 26.03 -6.55
N ASP A 37 20.81 25.97 -5.75
CA ASP A 37 19.40 26.17 -6.14
C ASP A 37 18.88 25.22 -7.23
N LYS A 38 19.63 24.15 -7.47
CA LYS A 38 19.29 23.13 -8.48
C LYS A 38 18.38 22.07 -7.88
N LEU A 39 17.48 21.55 -8.71
CA LEU A 39 16.67 20.40 -8.36
C LEU A 39 17.53 19.14 -8.24
N GLU A 40 17.24 18.35 -7.21
CA GLU A 40 17.82 17.04 -6.97
C GLU A 40 16.71 16.02 -6.64
N ARG A 41 16.92 14.77 -7.02
CA ARG A 41 16.03 13.67 -6.63
C ARG A 41 16.42 13.12 -5.27
N LYS A 42 15.44 12.98 -4.38
CA LYS A 42 15.53 12.17 -3.16
C LYS A 42 14.59 10.98 -3.28
N ALA A 43 15.14 9.79 -3.12
CA ALA A 43 14.37 8.57 -3.18
C ALA A 43 13.21 8.60 -2.17
N SER A 44 12.03 8.15 -2.60
CA SER A 44 10.88 7.99 -1.72
C SER A 44 10.77 6.54 -1.28
N ALA A 45 10.66 6.33 0.02
CA ALA A 45 10.36 5.02 0.57
C ALA A 45 8.87 4.70 0.34
N GLY A 46 8.56 3.56 -0.27
CA GLY A 46 7.17 3.15 -0.48
C GLY A 46 7.04 1.78 -1.14
N GLY A 47 6.02 1.02 -0.73
CA GLY A 47 5.70 -0.30 -1.30
C GLY A 47 5.37 -0.23 -2.79
N LEU A 48 4.61 0.80 -3.23
CA LEU A 48 4.28 1.01 -4.64
C LEU A 48 5.52 1.25 -5.50
N VAL A 49 6.43 2.13 -5.05
CA VAL A 49 7.66 2.46 -5.78
C VAL A 49 8.53 1.23 -5.95
N THR A 50 8.70 0.47 -4.87
CA THR A 50 9.48 -0.77 -4.86
C THR A 50 8.89 -1.82 -5.79
N ALA A 51 7.57 -1.86 -5.92
CA ALA A 51 6.85 -2.83 -6.73
C ALA A 51 6.83 -2.50 -8.23
N VAL A 52 6.56 -1.24 -8.56
CA VAL A 52 6.16 -0.86 -9.91
C VAL A 52 7.30 -0.20 -10.68
N CYS A 53 8.23 0.50 -9.99
CA CYS A 53 9.29 1.26 -10.65
C CYS A 53 10.21 0.39 -11.53
N PRO A 54 10.67 -0.80 -11.08
CA PRO A 54 11.49 -1.68 -11.92
C PRO A 54 10.82 -2.07 -13.25
N VAL A 55 9.49 -2.25 -13.24
CA VAL A 55 8.71 -2.61 -14.43
C VAL A 55 8.56 -1.42 -15.37
N VAL A 56 8.35 -0.21 -14.83
CA VAL A 56 8.35 1.03 -15.64
C VAL A 56 9.72 1.23 -16.31
N ILE A 57 10.81 1.03 -15.58
CA ILE A 57 12.18 1.16 -16.11
C ILE A 57 12.41 0.17 -17.25
N LYS A 58 12.21 -1.14 -17.00
CA LYS A 58 12.47 -2.20 -17.99
C LYS A 58 11.53 -2.13 -19.18
N GLY A 59 10.26 -1.83 -18.94
CA GLY A 59 9.23 -1.72 -19.97
C GLY A 59 9.26 -0.41 -20.76
N LYS A 60 10.25 0.47 -20.51
CA LYS A 60 10.31 1.82 -21.07
C LYS A 60 8.98 2.58 -20.91
N GLY A 61 8.31 2.33 -19.79
CA GLY A 61 7.04 2.95 -19.43
C GLY A 61 7.22 4.39 -18.98
N LEU A 62 6.10 5.04 -18.66
CA LEU A 62 6.06 6.40 -18.12
C LEU A 62 5.47 6.41 -16.71
N TRP A 63 5.86 7.39 -15.90
CA TRP A 63 5.30 7.63 -14.58
C TRP A 63 4.78 9.07 -14.47
N VAL A 64 3.49 9.20 -14.18
CA VAL A 64 2.80 10.47 -13.96
C VAL A 64 2.58 10.68 -12.46
N GLY A 65 3.00 11.83 -11.92
CA GLY A 65 2.82 12.12 -10.48
C GLY A 65 3.27 13.50 -10.01
N TRP A 66 2.88 13.86 -8.78
CA TRP A 66 3.36 15.10 -8.15
C TRP A 66 4.81 14.93 -7.66
N PRO A 67 5.71 15.90 -7.94
CA PRO A 67 7.14 15.78 -7.61
C PRO A 67 7.48 15.98 -6.12
N GLY A 68 6.51 16.23 -5.25
CA GLY A 68 6.77 16.43 -3.83
C GLY A 68 7.09 17.86 -3.41
N ILE A 69 7.21 18.79 -4.36
CA ILE A 69 7.40 20.22 -4.16
C ILE A 69 6.49 21.02 -5.11
N HIS A 70 6.25 22.29 -4.79
CA HIS A 70 5.60 23.22 -5.70
C HIS A 70 6.68 23.94 -6.51
N LEU A 71 6.76 23.64 -7.80
CA LEU A 71 7.67 24.28 -8.73
C LEU A 71 7.15 25.68 -9.10
N GLU A 72 8.05 26.66 -9.21
CA GLU A 72 7.73 28.00 -9.70
C GLU A 72 7.51 27.98 -11.23
N ASP A 73 8.39 27.28 -11.94
CA ASP A 73 8.22 26.96 -13.37
C ASP A 73 7.79 25.50 -13.53
N SER A 74 6.60 25.29 -14.07
CA SER A 74 6.07 23.94 -14.32
C SER A 74 6.86 23.17 -15.38
N ASN A 75 7.66 23.85 -16.19
CA ASN A 75 8.49 23.27 -17.25
C ASN A 75 9.95 23.06 -16.83
N GLU A 76 10.31 23.35 -15.57
CA GLU A 76 11.66 23.11 -15.08
C GLU A 76 12.04 21.62 -15.27
N PRO A 77 13.16 21.32 -15.96
CA PRO A 77 13.52 19.95 -16.27
C PRO A 77 13.77 19.12 -15.01
N ILE A 78 13.18 17.92 -14.97
CA ILE A 78 13.46 16.96 -13.90
C ILE A 78 14.90 16.45 -14.07
N PRO A 79 15.77 16.56 -13.05
CA PRO A 79 17.16 16.08 -13.13
C PRO A 79 17.19 14.56 -13.25
N GLU A 80 18.26 13.98 -13.79
CA GLU A 80 18.47 12.52 -13.79
C GLU A 80 18.71 11.98 -12.36
N SER A 81 18.59 10.66 -12.15
CA SER A 81 19.00 10.07 -10.87
C SER A 81 20.51 10.15 -10.68
N ASN A 82 20.96 10.17 -9.41
CA ASN A 82 22.37 10.14 -9.07
C ASN A 82 22.99 8.82 -9.57
N PRO A 83 24.19 8.82 -10.21
CA PRO A 83 24.85 7.59 -10.66
C PRO A 83 25.12 6.56 -9.55
N THR A 84 25.11 6.99 -8.29
CA THR A 84 25.29 6.14 -7.09
C THR A 84 23.97 5.70 -6.45
N ASP A 85 22.82 6.04 -7.04
CA ASP A 85 21.51 5.59 -6.57
C ASP A 85 21.42 4.06 -6.68
N GLN A 86 21.14 3.38 -5.56
CA GLN A 86 20.91 1.94 -5.49
C GLN A 86 19.47 1.61 -5.12
N THR A 87 18.60 2.61 -5.09
CA THR A 87 17.18 2.44 -4.76
C THR A 87 16.42 1.88 -5.95
N PRO A 88 15.15 1.46 -5.78
CA PRO A 88 14.32 1.01 -6.91
C PRO A 88 14.16 2.04 -8.04
N THR A 89 14.53 3.31 -7.84
CA THR A 89 14.43 4.39 -8.84
C THR A 89 15.69 4.64 -9.65
N ALA A 90 16.80 3.96 -9.36
CA ALA A 90 18.12 4.24 -9.94
C ALA A 90 18.14 4.25 -11.48
N GLY A 91 17.34 3.39 -12.12
CA GLY A 91 17.24 3.30 -13.58
C GLY A 91 16.20 4.20 -14.23
N LEU A 92 15.38 4.93 -13.45
CA LEU A 92 14.27 5.71 -13.98
C LEU A 92 14.78 7.01 -14.61
N LYS A 93 14.65 7.14 -15.93
CA LYS A 93 15.11 8.32 -16.67
C LYS A 93 14.17 9.51 -16.53
N SER A 94 14.69 10.72 -16.68
CA SER A 94 13.87 11.94 -16.60
C SER A 94 12.81 12.00 -17.69
N ASP A 95 13.09 11.48 -18.88
CA ASP A 95 12.13 11.41 -19.98
C ASP A 95 11.01 10.38 -19.75
N GLN A 96 11.17 9.46 -18.79
CA GLN A 96 10.12 8.55 -18.35
C GLN A 96 9.18 9.17 -17.31
N VAL A 97 9.41 10.42 -16.92
CA VAL A 97 8.64 11.08 -15.85
C VAL A 97 7.82 12.21 -16.42
N VAL A 98 6.55 12.26 -16.02
CA VAL A 98 5.63 13.36 -16.31
C VAL A 98 5.16 13.95 -14.99
N SER A 99 5.69 15.12 -14.63
CA SER A 99 5.29 15.81 -13.41
C SER A 99 3.88 16.41 -13.54
N VAL A 100 3.16 16.43 -12.41
CA VAL A 100 1.90 17.13 -12.23
C VAL A 100 2.13 18.28 -11.26
N ASN A 101 2.04 19.51 -11.76
CA ASN A 101 2.21 20.73 -10.97
C ASN A 101 0.85 21.34 -10.64
N ILE A 102 0.60 21.56 -9.36
CA ILE A 102 -0.66 22.06 -8.83
C ILE A 102 -0.34 23.17 -7.82
N ASN A 103 -1.16 24.21 -7.81
CA ASN A 103 -1.09 25.28 -6.82
C ASN A 103 -1.12 24.72 -5.39
N ALA A 104 -0.29 25.25 -4.51
CA ALA A 104 -0.12 24.76 -3.14
C ALA A 104 -1.43 24.70 -2.34
N ALA A 105 -2.28 25.73 -2.42
CA ALA A 105 -3.53 25.77 -1.67
C ALA A 105 -4.53 24.73 -2.18
N ILE A 106 -4.63 24.56 -3.51
CA ILE A 106 -5.50 23.54 -4.12
C ILE A 106 -5.00 22.14 -3.75
N PHE A 107 -3.69 21.91 -3.84
CA PHE A 107 -3.10 20.61 -3.49
C PHE A 107 -3.29 20.28 -2.01
N ASP A 108 -3.13 21.24 -1.09
CA ASP A 108 -3.37 21.03 0.34
C ASP A 108 -4.85 20.69 0.61
N SER A 109 -5.78 21.45 0.04
CA SER A 109 -7.23 21.20 0.20
C SER A 109 -7.64 19.83 -0.40
N TYR A 110 -6.99 19.39 -1.47
CA TYR A 110 -7.14 18.05 -2.03
C TYR A 110 -6.54 16.94 -1.14
N TYR A 111 -5.27 17.08 -0.75
CA TYR A 111 -4.50 16.02 -0.10
C TYR A 111 -4.78 15.95 1.40
N ASN A 112 -4.61 17.06 2.11
CA ASN A 112 -4.87 17.14 3.54
C ASN A 112 -6.37 17.31 3.85
N GLY A 113 -7.13 17.95 2.96
CA GLY A 113 -8.59 18.00 3.05
C GLY A 113 -9.24 16.69 2.63
N CYS A 114 -9.52 16.52 1.33
CA CYS A 114 -10.34 15.41 0.85
C CYS A 114 -9.71 14.03 1.11
N CYS A 115 -8.47 13.82 0.68
CA CYS A 115 -7.83 12.51 0.76
C CYS A 115 -7.63 12.05 2.23
N ASN A 116 -7.08 12.91 3.08
CA ASN A 116 -6.67 12.51 4.43
C ASN A 116 -7.72 12.79 5.53
N LYS A 117 -8.61 13.78 5.39
CA LYS A 117 -9.70 14.02 6.36
C LYS A 117 -11.03 13.35 5.99
N ILE A 118 -11.25 12.98 4.72
CA ILE A 118 -12.49 12.31 4.31
C ILE A 118 -12.22 10.84 3.97
N PHE A 119 -11.46 10.57 2.91
CA PHE A 119 -11.33 9.20 2.40
C PHE A 119 -10.55 8.28 3.34
N TRP A 120 -9.41 8.73 3.86
CA TRP A 120 -8.61 7.91 4.77
C TRP A 120 -9.42 7.38 5.97
N PRO A 121 -10.06 8.21 6.82
CA PRO A 121 -10.86 7.69 7.92
C PRO A 121 -12.06 6.87 7.46
N LEU A 122 -12.77 7.31 6.42
CA LEU A 122 -13.98 6.63 5.95
C LEU A 122 -13.68 5.22 5.42
N PHE A 123 -12.67 5.09 4.58
CA PHE A 123 -12.30 3.81 3.97
C PHE A 123 -11.67 2.86 5.00
N HIS A 124 -11.09 3.39 6.07
CA HIS A 124 -10.63 2.60 7.21
C HIS A 124 -11.73 2.34 8.25
N SER A 125 -13.01 2.52 7.89
CA SER A 125 -14.18 2.24 8.74
C SER A 125 -14.21 3.05 10.05
N MET A 126 -13.73 4.29 9.99
CA MET A 126 -13.71 5.24 11.11
C MET A 126 -14.50 6.52 10.78
N PRO A 127 -15.81 6.43 10.50
CA PRO A 127 -16.61 7.58 10.05
C PRO A 127 -16.63 8.74 11.06
N GLY A 128 -16.53 8.47 12.37
CA GLY A 128 -16.45 9.49 13.40
C GLY A 128 -15.19 10.38 13.34
N ARG A 129 -14.19 9.99 12.53
CA ARG A 129 -12.98 10.80 12.25
C ARG A 129 -13.05 11.52 10.90
N ALA A 130 -14.08 11.26 10.09
CA ALA A 130 -14.21 11.88 8.77
C ALA A 130 -14.82 13.27 8.87
N THR A 131 -14.20 14.26 8.23
CA THR A 131 -14.69 15.65 8.19
C THR A 131 -15.01 16.06 6.76
N PHE A 132 -16.29 16.08 6.39
CA PHE A 132 -16.75 16.42 5.05
C PHE A 132 -16.64 17.92 4.77
N GLY A 133 -16.20 18.28 3.55
CA GLY A 133 -16.16 19.66 3.08
C GLY A 133 -16.29 19.73 1.56
N ALA A 134 -17.27 20.48 1.07
CA ALA A 134 -17.54 20.61 -0.37
C ALA A 134 -16.39 21.28 -1.13
N GLU A 135 -15.68 22.22 -0.51
CA GLU A 135 -14.50 22.84 -1.10
C GLU A 135 -13.38 21.81 -1.31
N HIS A 136 -13.12 20.96 -0.30
CA HIS A 136 -12.14 19.87 -0.40
C HIS A 136 -12.50 18.91 -1.54
N TRP A 137 -13.79 18.58 -1.70
CA TRP A 137 -14.28 17.79 -2.81
C TRP A 137 -14.04 18.45 -4.17
N HIS A 138 -14.39 19.73 -4.30
CA HIS A 138 -14.18 20.48 -5.55
C HIS A 138 -12.70 20.53 -5.96
N ASN A 139 -11.81 20.75 -4.99
CA ASN A 139 -10.37 20.71 -5.23
C ASN A 139 -9.90 19.29 -5.57
N TYR A 140 -10.50 18.24 -5.00
CA TYR A 140 -10.21 16.86 -5.38
C TYR A 140 -10.58 16.55 -6.83
N VAL A 141 -11.76 16.98 -7.28
CA VAL A 141 -12.17 16.92 -8.69
C VAL A 141 -11.18 17.67 -9.58
N THR A 142 -10.80 18.89 -9.18
CA THR A 142 -9.87 19.75 -9.93
C THR A 142 -8.51 19.09 -10.10
N VAL A 143 -7.95 18.53 -9.02
CA VAL A 143 -6.68 17.81 -9.06
C VAL A 143 -6.75 16.58 -9.95
N ASN A 144 -7.81 15.77 -9.84
CA ASN A 144 -7.97 14.58 -10.68
C ASN A 144 -8.06 14.93 -12.19
N LYS A 145 -8.68 16.06 -12.55
CA LYS A 145 -8.68 16.58 -13.94
C LYS A 145 -7.27 16.95 -14.42
N HIS A 146 -6.45 17.57 -13.58
CA HIS A 146 -5.06 17.88 -13.92
C HIS A 146 -4.24 16.60 -14.13
N PHE A 147 -4.37 15.61 -13.25
CA PHE A 147 -3.74 14.31 -13.42
C PHE A 147 -4.19 13.61 -14.72
N ALA A 148 -5.48 13.66 -15.04
CA ALA A 148 -6.00 13.11 -16.29
C ALA A 148 -5.38 13.79 -17.52
N ALA A 149 -5.31 15.13 -17.54
CA ALA A 149 -4.69 15.88 -18.63
C ALA A 149 -3.21 15.47 -18.85
N ARG A 150 -2.41 15.42 -17.77
CA ARG A 150 -1.00 15.00 -17.84
C ARG A 150 -0.85 13.53 -18.25
N THR A 151 -1.81 12.69 -17.91
CA THR A 151 -1.84 11.28 -18.32
C THR A 151 -2.11 11.15 -19.83
N ILE A 152 -2.95 12.00 -20.41
CA ILE A 152 -3.16 12.02 -21.87
C ILE A 152 -1.90 12.44 -22.61
N GLU A 153 -1.18 13.46 -22.14
CA GLU A 153 0.12 13.82 -22.73
C GLU A 153 1.13 12.66 -22.65
N ALA A 154 1.15 11.95 -21.53
CA ALA A 154 1.97 10.74 -21.38
C ALA A 154 1.54 9.64 -22.36
N LEU A 155 0.24 9.44 -22.57
CA LEU A 155 -0.29 8.46 -23.52
C LEU A 155 0.12 8.80 -24.96
N GLU A 156 0.00 10.06 -25.38
CA GLU A 156 0.42 10.52 -26.71
C GLU A 156 1.92 10.24 -26.92
N LYS A 157 2.76 10.64 -25.97
CA LYS A 157 4.21 10.36 -26.00
C LYS A 157 4.51 8.86 -26.07
N CYS A 158 3.81 8.05 -25.27
CA CYS A 158 4.00 6.61 -25.25
C CYS A 158 3.61 5.97 -26.59
N LEU A 159 2.51 6.41 -27.21
CA LEU A 159 2.07 5.93 -28.51
C LEU A 159 3.05 6.32 -29.63
N GLU A 160 3.62 7.52 -29.58
CA GLU A 160 4.70 7.94 -30.51
C GLU A 160 5.94 7.05 -30.38
N GLN A 161 6.36 6.76 -29.15
CA GLN A 161 7.47 5.84 -28.88
C GLN A 161 7.17 4.41 -29.36
N ASN A 162 5.95 3.93 -29.14
CA ASN A 162 5.52 2.60 -29.60
C ASN A 162 5.53 2.49 -31.13
N LYS A 163 5.08 3.53 -31.86
CA LYS A 163 5.16 3.58 -33.32
C LYS A 163 6.60 3.50 -33.82
N ALA A 164 7.53 4.20 -33.17
CA ALA A 164 8.95 4.15 -33.50
C ALA A 164 9.59 2.76 -33.25
N LEU A 165 8.97 1.93 -32.41
CA LEU A 165 9.42 0.59 -32.03
C LEU A 165 8.61 -0.55 -32.70
N ASP A 166 7.72 -0.23 -33.64
CA ASP A 166 6.80 -1.18 -34.29
C ASP A 166 5.97 -2.01 -33.29
N ASN A 167 5.59 -1.41 -32.16
CA ASN A 167 4.76 -2.02 -31.14
C ASN A 167 3.29 -1.58 -31.29
N ASN A 168 2.44 -2.46 -31.81
CA ASN A 168 1.01 -2.20 -32.01
C ASN A 168 0.13 -2.55 -30.79
N THR A 169 0.73 -2.93 -29.66
CA THR A 169 -0.03 -3.25 -28.45
C THR A 169 -0.47 -1.97 -27.75
N PRO A 170 -1.78 -1.77 -27.48
CA PRO A 170 -2.26 -0.59 -26.75
C PRO A 170 -1.59 -0.46 -25.37
N PRO A 171 -1.11 0.73 -24.98
CA PRO A 171 -0.56 0.97 -23.65
C PRO A 171 -1.58 0.70 -22.53
N ILE A 172 -1.08 0.28 -21.38
CA ILE A 172 -1.87 0.17 -20.14
C ILE A 172 -1.63 1.42 -19.31
N ILE A 173 -2.70 2.14 -18.98
CA ILE A 173 -2.70 3.20 -17.98
C ILE A 173 -3.14 2.60 -16.65
N TRP A 174 -2.25 2.57 -15.67
CA TRP A 174 -2.50 2.02 -14.36
C TRP A 174 -2.53 3.11 -13.29
N ILE A 175 -3.74 3.42 -12.85
CA ILE A 175 -4.03 4.47 -11.87
C ILE A 175 -4.01 3.87 -10.47
N HIS A 176 -3.30 4.53 -9.56
CA HIS A 176 -3.11 4.04 -8.20
C HIS A 176 -3.74 4.95 -7.15
N ASP A 177 -4.51 4.27 -6.31
CA ASP A 177 -4.92 4.66 -4.97
C ASP A 177 -6.01 5.73 -4.85
N TYR A 178 -6.53 5.87 -3.63
CA TYR A 178 -7.69 6.71 -3.25
C TYR A 178 -7.55 8.21 -3.56
N HIS A 179 -6.38 8.63 -3.99
CA HIS A 179 -6.07 9.97 -4.44
C HIS A 179 -6.65 10.30 -5.82
N LEU A 180 -6.79 9.27 -6.68
CA LEU A 180 -7.03 9.43 -8.10
C LEU A 180 -8.27 8.67 -8.59
N MET A 181 -9.26 8.46 -7.72
CA MET A 181 -10.45 7.65 -8.01
C MET A 181 -11.34 8.20 -9.13
N LEU A 182 -11.18 9.47 -9.53
CA LEU A 182 -11.98 10.08 -10.60
C LEU A 182 -11.23 10.20 -11.92
N ALA A 183 -9.89 10.08 -11.91
CA ALA A 183 -9.06 10.39 -13.07
C ALA A 183 -9.43 9.56 -14.32
N ALA A 184 -9.86 8.30 -14.14
CA ALA A 184 -10.13 7.39 -15.25
C ALA A 184 -11.24 7.87 -16.18
N ASN A 185 -12.28 8.56 -15.67
CA ASN A 185 -13.37 9.07 -16.51
C ASN A 185 -12.87 10.09 -17.53
N TRP A 186 -12.12 11.09 -17.08
CA TRP A 186 -11.56 12.12 -17.97
C TRP A 186 -10.47 11.58 -18.89
N ILE A 187 -9.68 10.61 -18.42
CA ILE A 187 -8.70 9.93 -19.28
C ILE A 187 -9.42 9.19 -20.41
N ARG A 188 -10.45 8.40 -20.09
CA ARG A 188 -11.21 7.66 -21.09
C ARG A 188 -11.89 8.57 -22.09
N GLU A 189 -12.65 9.56 -21.59
CA GLU A 189 -13.35 10.54 -22.42
C GLU A 189 -12.38 11.19 -23.43
N LYS A 190 -11.22 11.66 -22.95
CA LYS A 190 -10.26 12.33 -23.82
C LYS A 190 -9.53 11.39 -24.76
N ALA A 191 -9.25 10.15 -24.33
CA ALA A 191 -8.66 9.12 -25.18
C ALA A 191 -9.61 8.74 -26.32
N GLU A 192 -10.91 8.59 -26.04
CA GLU A 192 -11.94 8.28 -27.05
C GLU A 192 -12.14 9.45 -28.03
N GLU A 193 -12.24 10.70 -27.53
CA GLU A 193 -12.32 11.92 -28.36
C GLU A 193 -11.15 12.03 -29.35
N LYS A 194 -9.93 11.73 -28.87
CA LYS A 194 -8.69 11.77 -29.67
C LYS A 194 -8.37 10.46 -30.41
N GLN A 195 -9.20 9.42 -30.27
CA GLN A 195 -8.97 8.09 -30.84
C GLN A 195 -7.62 7.46 -30.44
N LEU A 196 -7.20 7.65 -29.18
CA LEU A 196 -5.98 7.09 -28.62
C LEU A 196 -6.26 5.70 -28.02
N PRO A 197 -5.73 4.61 -28.59
CA PRO A 197 -5.96 3.27 -28.05
C PRO A 197 -5.22 3.09 -26.72
N CYS A 198 -5.94 2.71 -25.66
CA CYS A 198 -5.36 2.37 -24.36
C CYS A 198 -6.25 1.39 -23.58
N ARG A 199 -5.67 0.73 -22.58
CA ARG A 199 -6.40 -0.01 -21.54
C ARG A 199 -6.25 0.72 -20.21
N LEU A 200 -7.32 0.84 -19.44
CA LEU A 200 -7.35 1.55 -18.16
C LEU A 200 -7.53 0.55 -17.01
N ALA A 201 -6.67 0.66 -16.00
CA ALA A 201 -6.81 -0.10 -14.77
C ALA A 201 -6.69 0.82 -13.56
N PHE A 202 -7.44 0.52 -12.51
CA PHE A 202 -7.31 1.16 -11.20
C PHE A 202 -6.89 0.13 -10.16
N PHE A 203 -6.09 0.53 -9.16
CA PHE A 203 -5.79 -0.30 -8.01
C PHE A 203 -5.86 0.51 -6.71
N LEU A 204 -6.69 0.06 -5.75
CA LEU A 204 -6.83 0.68 -4.44
C LEU A 204 -5.91 0.00 -3.41
N HIS A 205 -5.03 0.76 -2.75
CA HIS A 205 -4.08 0.23 -1.76
C HIS A 205 -4.60 0.27 -0.31
N ILE A 206 -5.67 1.03 -0.09
CA ILE A 206 -6.38 1.06 1.19
C ILE A 206 -7.60 0.12 1.14
N PRO A 207 -8.23 -0.20 2.28
CA PRO A 207 -9.47 -0.98 2.26
C PRO A 207 -10.57 -0.28 1.44
N PHE A 208 -11.48 -1.05 0.86
CA PHE A 208 -12.75 -0.51 0.36
C PHE A 208 -13.85 -0.79 1.39
N PRO A 209 -14.53 0.25 1.92
CA PRO A 209 -15.48 0.09 3.01
C PRO A 209 -16.80 -0.56 2.54
N PRO A 210 -17.57 -1.19 3.45
CA PRO A 210 -18.92 -1.66 3.14
C PRO A 210 -19.87 -0.50 2.83
N TRP A 211 -21.02 -0.82 2.21
CA TRP A 211 -21.98 0.16 1.71
C TRP A 211 -22.51 1.12 2.79
N ASP A 212 -22.77 0.63 4.00
CA ASP A 212 -23.29 1.42 5.11
C ASP A 212 -22.35 2.55 5.55
N ILE A 213 -21.04 2.35 5.39
CA ILE A 213 -20.00 3.35 5.59
C ILE A 213 -19.81 4.19 4.32
N PHE A 214 -19.68 3.57 3.15
CA PHE A 214 -19.39 4.28 1.90
C PHE A 214 -20.45 5.33 1.56
N ARG A 215 -21.74 5.00 1.76
CA ARG A 215 -22.88 5.90 1.49
C ARG A 215 -22.93 7.17 2.34
N LEU A 216 -22.09 7.27 3.38
CA LEU A 216 -21.98 8.50 4.16
C LEU A 216 -21.33 9.63 3.34
N PHE A 217 -20.57 9.30 2.30
CA PHE A 217 -19.97 10.30 1.44
C PHE A 217 -20.99 10.88 0.46
N PRO A 218 -21.20 12.21 0.42
CA PRO A 218 -22.25 12.81 -0.41
C PRO A 218 -22.09 12.60 -1.92
N TRP A 219 -20.86 12.44 -2.41
CA TRP A 219 -20.52 12.27 -3.83
C TRP A 219 -20.04 10.83 -4.12
N ALA A 220 -20.64 9.86 -3.41
CA ALA A 220 -20.30 8.44 -3.53
C ALA A 220 -20.52 7.90 -4.95
N ASP A 221 -21.51 8.40 -5.66
CA ASP A 221 -21.82 8.05 -7.06
C ASP A 221 -20.68 8.47 -8.00
N GLU A 222 -20.18 9.70 -7.88
CA GLU A 222 -19.07 10.21 -8.68
C GLU A 222 -17.81 9.36 -8.52
N ILE A 223 -17.49 8.92 -7.30
CA ILE A 223 -16.33 8.04 -7.03
C ILE A 223 -16.49 6.68 -7.72
N LEU A 224 -17.66 6.04 -7.58
CA LEU A 224 -17.90 4.73 -8.20
C LEU A 224 -17.85 4.83 -9.71
N GLN A 225 -18.48 5.87 -10.29
CA GLN A 225 -18.41 6.13 -11.72
C GLN A 225 -16.97 6.36 -12.18
N GLY A 226 -16.20 7.15 -11.41
CA GLY A 226 -14.77 7.40 -11.65
C GLY A 226 -13.96 6.12 -11.75
N MET A 227 -14.14 5.20 -10.80
CA MET A 227 -13.42 3.93 -10.79
C MET A 227 -13.88 2.97 -11.90
N LEU A 228 -15.19 2.96 -12.22
CA LEU A 228 -15.75 2.19 -13.34
C LEU A 228 -15.41 2.80 -14.73
N GLY A 229 -14.77 3.96 -14.76
CA GLY A 229 -14.04 4.45 -15.93
C GLY A 229 -12.90 3.53 -16.38
N CYS A 230 -12.48 2.55 -15.58
CA CYS A 230 -11.46 1.57 -15.96
C CYS A 230 -12.04 0.31 -16.64
N ASP A 231 -11.19 -0.48 -17.29
CA ASP A 231 -11.50 -1.83 -17.77
C ASP A 231 -11.33 -2.88 -16.64
N MET A 232 -10.54 -2.54 -15.62
CA MET A 232 -10.34 -3.35 -14.42
C MET A 232 -10.12 -2.49 -13.17
N VAL A 233 -10.71 -2.90 -12.05
CA VAL A 233 -10.48 -2.33 -10.72
C VAL A 233 -9.93 -3.43 -9.80
N GLY A 234 -8.73 -3.23 -9.28
CA GLY A 234 -8.03 -4.14 -8.39
C GLY A 234 -8.10 -3.70 -6.93
N PHE A 235 -8.24 -4.69 -6.04
CA PHE A 235 -8.19 -4.51 -4.58
C PHE A 235 -7.28 -5.56 -3.96
N HIS A 236 -6.92 -5.39 -2.69
CA HIS A 236 -6.04 -6.33 -2.00
C HIS A 236 -6.67 -7.71 -1.71
N ILE A 237 -7.91 -7.75 -1.24
CA ILE A 237 -8.59 -8.98 -0.82
C ILE A 237 -10.00 -9.04 -1.39
N GLN A 238 -10.59 -10.24 -1.41
CA GLN A 238 -11.91 -10.48 -1.99
C GLN A 238 -13.02 -9.67 -1.32
N ASP A 239 -12.96 -9.47 0.00
CA ASP A 239 -13.95 -8.68 0.74
C ASP A 239 -14.05 -7.24 0.22
N TYR A 240 -12.93 -6.62 -0.15
CA TYR A 240 -12.93 -5.27 -0.72
C TYR A 240 -13.55 -5.25 -2.12
N CYS A 241 -13.35 -6.31 -2.91
CA CYS A 241 -14.02 -6.48 -4.20
C CYS A 241 -15.53 -6.59 -4.03
N LEU A 242 -15.98 -7.43 -3.10
CA LEU A 242 -17.41 -7.63 -2.81
C LEU A 242 -18.06 -6.34 -2.32
N ASN A 243 -17.40 -5.60 -1.41
CA ASN A 243 -17.87 -4.30 -0.96
C ASN A 243 -18.03 -3.31 -2.13
N PHE A 244 -17.07 -3.27 -3.06
CA PHE A 244 -17.14 -2.40 -4.23
C PHE A 244 -18.30 -2.78 -5.16
N VAL A 245 -18.43 -4.06 -5.50
CA VAL A 245 -19.54 -4.60 -6.31
C VAL A 245 -20.89 -4.23 -5.68
N ASP A 246 -21.02 -4.39 -4.36
CA ASP A 246 -22.23 -4.05 -3.62
C ASP A 246 -22.53 -2.54 -3.64
N CYS A 247 -21.50 -1.69 -3.53
CA CYS A 247 -21.66 -0.25 -3.64
C CYS A 247 -22.09 0.16 -5.05
N CYS A 248 -21.52 -0.44 -6.11
CA CYS A 248 -21.94 -0.21 -7.49
C CYS A 248 -23.40 -0.61 -7.70
N GLN A 249 -23.79 -1.81 -7.25
CA GLN A 249 -25.16 -2.29 -7.40
C GLN A 249 -26.17 -1.39 -6.65
N ARG A 250 -25.89 -1.04 -5.38
CA ARG A 250 -26.83 -0.31 -4.53
C ARG A 250 -26.90 1.18 -4.82
N ASN A 251 -25.78 1.81 -5.18
CA ASN A 251 -25.72 3.26 -5.39
C ASN A 251 -26.01 3.65 -6.84
N LEU A 252 -25.48 2.89 -7.81
CA LEU A 252 -25.61 3.21 -9.24
C LEU A 252 -26.67 2.35 -9.96
N GLY A 253 -27.18 1.30 -9.32
CA GLY A 253 -28.10 0.36 -9.98
C GLY A 253 -27.43 -0.52 -11.04
N CYS A 254 -26.09 -0.68 -10.98
CA CYS A 254 -25.34 -1.49 -11.95
C CYS A 254 -25.80 -2.96 -11.92
N ARG A 255 -25.85 -3.59 -13.11
CA ARG A 255 -25.92 -5.06 -13.21
C ARG A 255 -24.58 -5.63 -12.76
N VAL A 256 -24.61 -6.66 -11.93
CA VAL A 256 -23.39 -7.25 -11.36
C VAL A 256 -23.43 -8.77 -11.43
N ASP A 257 -22.28 -9.37 -11.71
CA ASP A 257 -22.03 -10.79 -11.50
C ASP A 257 -21.10 -10.92 -10.31
N ARG A 258 -21.66 -11.27 -9.15
CA ARG A 258 -20.91 -11.41 -7.91
C ARG A 258 -19.95 -12.61 -7.92
N ASN A 259 -20.29 -13.66 -8.68
CA ASN A 259 -19.48 -14.89 -8.72
C ASN A 259 -18.20 -14.66 -9.54
N ASN A 260 -18.33 -13.98 -10.68
CA ASN A 260 -17.20 -13.65 -11.55
C ASN A 260 -16.58 -12.27 -11.27
N LEU A 261 -17.11 -11.55 -10.26
CA LEU A 261 -16.70 -10.20 -9.86
C LEU A 261 -16.69 -9.24 -11.07
N LEU A 262 -17.83 -9.12 -11.75
CA LEU A 262 -18.04 -8.23 -12.89
C LEU A 262 -19.10 -7.17 -12.56
N VAL A 263 -18.88 -5.95 -13.04
CA VAL A 263 -19.82 -4.84 -12.92
C VAL A 263 -20.06 -4.26 -14.31
N GLU A 264 -21.32 -4.14 -14.72
CA GLU A 264 -21.68 -3.50 -15.98
C GLU A 264 -22.01 -2.02 -15.77
N GLN A 265 -21.41 -1.17 -16.59
CA GLN A 265 -21.67 0.26 -16.64
C GLN A 265 -21.87 0.69 -18.09
N GLY A 266 -23.12 0.99 -18.46
CA GLY A 266 -23.49 1.19 -19.87
C GLY A 266 -23.25 -0.10 -20.65
N GLU A 267 -22.54 -0.01 -21.77
CA GLU A 267 -22.19 -1.17 -22.62
C GLU A 267 -20.85 -1.83 -22.22
N ARG A 268 -20.20 -1.35 -21.15
CA ARG A 268 -18.89 -1.86 -20.71
C ARG A 268 -19.03 -2.79 -19.51
N THR A 269 -18.33 -3.92 -19.57
CA THR A 269 -18.11 -4.79 -18.42
C THR A 269 -16.76 -4.47 -17.78
N VAL A 270 -16.76 -4.10 -16.51
CA VAL A 270 -15.58 -3.80 -15.71
C VAL A 270 -15.24 -5.01 -14.84
N ARG A 271 -13.98 -5.46 -14.89
CA ARG A 271 -13.50 -6.60 -14.09
C ARG A 271 -13.05 -6.14 -12.71
N ILE A 272 -13.57 -6.76 -11.67
CA ILE A 272 -13.15 -6.50 -10.28
C ILE A 272 -12.29 -7.67 -9.82
N ARG A 273 -11.07 -7.41 -9.31
CA ARG A 273 -10.12 -8.50 -9.01
C ARG A 273 -9.40 -8.32 -7.66
N PRO A 274 -9.35 -9.38 -6.82
CA PRO A 274 -8.47 -9.41 -5.68
C PRO A 274 -7.04 -9.73 -6.15
N LEU A 275 -6.12 -8.86 -5.79
CA LEU A 275 -4.74 -8.81 -6.24
C LEU A 275 -3.89 -8.38 -5.03
N PRO A 276 -3.59 -9.30 -4.10
CA PRO A 276 -2.85 -9.00 -2.88
C PRO A 276 -1.42 -8.61 -3.22
N ILE A 277 -0.99 -7.42 -2.78
CA ILE A 277 0.36 -6.93 -3.03
C ILE A 277 1.38 -7.68 -2.17
N GLY A 278 2.51 -8.05 -2.78
CA GLY A 278 3.65 -8.66 -2.11
C GLY A 278 4.81 -7.69 -1.89
N ILE A 279 5.90 -8.21 -1.36
CA ILE A 279 7.19 -7.49 -1.22
C ILE A 279 8.24 -8.11 -2.15
N PRO A 280 9.36 -7.43 -2.45
CA PRO A 280 10.51 -8.08 -3.08
C PRO A 280 11.17 -9.04 -2.07
N TYR A 281 10.61 -10.25 -1.94
CA TYR A 281 10.92 -11.21 -0.88
C TYR A 281 12.44 -11.50 -0.78
N ASP A 282 13.08 -11.85 -1.89
CA ASP A 282 14.51 -12.19 -1.93
C ASP A 282 15.42 -11.02 -1.56
N ARG A 283 14.99 -9.78 -1.81
CA ARG A 283 15.72 -8.58 -1.37
C ARG A 283 15.75 -8.50 0.14
N PHE A 284 14.62 -8.74 0.82
CA PHE A 284 14.56 -8.74 2.29
C PHE A 284 15.31 -9.92 2.91
N VAL A 285 15.30 -11.09 2.26
CA VAL A 285 16.16 -12.22 2.66
C VAL A 285 17.64 -11.83 2.58
N THR A 286 18.04 -11.16 1.49
CA THR A 286 19.43 -10.72 1.30
C THR A 286 19.83 -9.66 2.32
N LEU A 287 18.98 -8.64 2.52
CA LEU A 287 19.20 -7.61 3.55
C LEU A 287 19.35 -8.23 4.94
N ALA A 288 18.48 -9.18 5.30
CA ALA A 288 18.59 -9.88 6.58
C ALA A 288 19.90 -10.67 6.72
N LYS A 289 20.44 -11.23 5.64
CA LYS A 289 21.75 -11.94 5.67
C LYS A 289 22.92 -10.98 5.85
N THR A 290 22.87 -9.80 5.22
CA THR A 290 23.99 -8.85 5.21
C THR A 290 23.94 -7.85 6.37
N ALA A 291 22.78 -7.62 6.97
CA ALA A 291 22.62 -6.61 8.01
C ALA A 291 23.43 -6.95 9.27
N GLY A 292 24.05 -5.93 9.86
CA GLY A 292 24.82 -6.07 11.09
C GLY A 292 23.96 -6.48 12.30
N LYS A 293 24.61 -6.84 13.41
CA LYS A 293 23.90 -7.09 14.68
C LYS A 293 23.66 -5.75 15.39
N LEU A 294 22.42 -5.27 15.40
CA LEU A 294 22.04 -4.02 16.09
C LEU A 294 21.69 -4.24 17.56
N LEU A 295 21.07 -5.37 17.88
CA LEU A 295 20.70 -5.74 19.23
C LEU A 295 21.90 -6.42 19.92
N LYS A 296 22.53 -5.71 20.85
CA LYS A 296 23.78 -6.15 21.50
C LYS A 296 23.60 -7.18 22.64
N SER A 297 22.38 -7.38 23.13
CA SER A 297 22.10 -8.23 24.30
C SER A 297 21.24 -9.42 23.92
N ASP A 298 21.79 -10.61 24.11
CA ASP A 298 21.05 -11.88 23.93
C ASP A 298 20.19 -12.23 25.17
N LYS A 299 20.24 -11.40 26.23
CA LYS A 299 19.53 -11.65 27.49
C LYS A 299 18.05 -11.25 27.46
N GLN A 300 17.66 -10.40 26.50
CA GLN A 300 16.29 -9.87 26.41
C GLN A 300 15.67 -10.22 25.06
N LYS A 301 14.44 -10.74 25.10
CA LYS A 301 13.61 -10.91 23.90
C LYS A 301 13.04 -9.56 23.51
N ILE A 302 13.16 -9.22 22.22
CA ILE A 302 12.57 -8.00 21.67
C ILE A 302 11.24 -8.33 21.00
N ILE A 303 10.20 -7.61 21.42
CA ILE A 303 8.96 -7.47 20.66
C ILE A 303 9.12 -6.24 19.78
N LEU A 304 8.85 -6.37 18.49
CA LEU A 304 9.03 -5.30 17.52
C LEU A 304 7.67 -4.83 16.97
N GLY A 305 7.44 -3.52 16.99
CA GLY A 305 6.37 -2.85 16.26
C GLY A 305 6.96 -1.81 15.33
N VAL A 306 6.58 -1.83 14.04
CA VAL A 306 7.05 -0.87 13.03
C VAL A 306 5.85 -0.34 12.27
N ASP A 307 5.57 0.94 12.40
CA ASP A 307 4.41 1.56 11.75
C ASP A 307 4.69 3.02 11.40
N ARG A 308 3.88 3.60 10.51
CA ARG A 308 3.71 5.06 10.51
C ARG A 308 2.92 5.46 11.76
N LEU A 309 3.18 6.64 12.30
CA LEU A 309 2.31 7.22 13.32
C LEU A 309 0.95 7.55 12.67
N ASP A 310 0.00 6.62 12.74
CA ASP A 310 -1.31 6.69 12.08
C ASP A 310 -2.34 5.95 12.94
N TYR A 311 -3.52 6.55 13.12
CA TYR A 311 -4.54 6.03 14.05
C TYR A 311 -5.10 4.67 13.61
N THR A 312 -4.91 4.29 12.36
CA THR A 312 -5.27 2.97 11.82
C THR A 312 -4.40 1.85 12.39
N LYS A 313 -3.21 2.15 12.92
CA LYS A 313 -2.19 1.16 13.30
C LYS A 313 -2.33 0.56 14.70
N GLY A 314 -3.33 1.02 15.46
CA GLY A 314 -3.63 0.45 16.78
C GLY A 314 -2.50 0.61 17.81
N LEU A 315 -1.69 1.67 17.69
CA LEU A 315 -0.51 1.90 18.54
C LEU A 315 -0.88 1.95 20.04
N VAL A 316 -1.95 2.68 20.38
CA VAL A 316 -2.47 2.78 21.76
C VAL A 316 -2.85 1.40 22.29
N HIS A 317 -3.62 0.63 21.51
CA HIS A 317 -4.07 -0.71 21.89
C HIS A 317 -2.89 -1.67 22.10
N ARG A 318 -1.86 -1.58 21.23
CA ARG A 318 -0.63 -2.37 21.35
C ARG A 318 0.12 -2.06 22.65
N LEU A 319 0.27 -0.79 22.99
CA LEU A 319 0.92 -0.35 24.22
C LEU A 319 0.16 -0.82 25.46
N MET A 320 -1.17 -0.71 25.45
CA MET A 320 -2.03 -1.22 26.53
C MET A 320 -1.95 -2.75 26.66
N ALA A 321 -1.89 -3.49 25.55
CA ALA A 321 -1.74 -4.95 25.57
C ALA A 321 -0.38 -5.36 26.14
N PHE A 322 0.68 -4.61 25.82
CA PHE A 322 2.01 -4.83 26.39
C PHE A 322 2.06 -4.49 27.89
N GLU A 323 1.41 -3.42 28.33
CA GLU A 323 1.25 -3.15 29.77
C GLU A 323 0.53 -4.30 30.48
N THR A 324 -0.61 -4.72 29.93
CA THR A 324 -1.43 -5.82 30.48
C THR A 324 -0.63 -7.13 30.56
N LEU A 325 0.21 -7.41 29.56
CA LEU A 325 1.13 -8.54 29.58
C LEU A 325 2.08 -8.47 30.79
N LEU A 326 2.70 -7.31 31.04
CA LEU A 326 3.65 -7.14 32.15
C LEU A 326 2.98 -7.22 33.52
N GLU A 327 1.72 -6.80 33.63
CA GLU A 327 0.92 -6.95 34.85
C GLU A 327 0.58 -8.41 35.12
N LYS A 328 0.02 -9.10 34.13
CA LYS A 328 -0.51 -10.46 34.26
C LYS A 328 0.59 -11.52 34.30
N TYR A 329 1.71 -11.27 33.62
CA TYR A 329 2.83 -12.20 33.50
C TYR A 329 4.14 -11.54 33.95
N PRO A 330 4.35 -11.34 35.27
CA PRO A 330 5.55 -10.70 35.81
C PRO A 330 6.87 -11.38 35.43
N GLN A 331 6.84 -12.67 35.04
CA GLN A 331 8.03 -13.39 34.58
C GLN A 331 8.70 -12.81 33.33
N HIS A 332 7.98 -11.95 32.58
CA HIS A 332 8.49 -11.24 31.39
C HIS A 332 9.20 -9.93 31.74
N LYS A 333 9.01 -9.38 32.95
CA LYS A 333 9.71 -8.16 33.39
C LYS A 333 11.22 -8.39 33.36
N GLU A 334 11.96 -7.38 32.91
CA GLU A 334 13.42 -7.39 32.67
C GLU A 334 13.95 -8.39 31.64
N LYS A 335 13.09 -9.28 31.11
CA LYS A 335 13.44 -10.28 30.09
C LYS A 335 12.89 -9.94 28.70
N VAL A 336 11.88 -9.07 28.64
CA VAL A 336 11.21 -8.70 27.39
C VAL A 336 11.12 -7.18 27.29
N SER A 337 11.41 -6.61 26.12
CA SER A 337 11.18 -5.19 25.83
C SER A 337 10.42 -5.03 24.52
N LEU A 338 9.54 -4.05 24.47
CA LEU A 338 8.90 -3.59 23.24
C LEU A 338 9.78 -2.51 22.59
N LEU A 339 10.24 -2.75 21.37
CA LEU A 339 10.81 -1.74 20.49
C LEU A 339 9.72 -1.28 19.52
N GLN A 340 9.22 -0.06 19.71
CA GLN A 340 8.26 0.57 18.80
C GLN A 340 8.98 1.61 17.93
N ILE A 341 8.93 1.43 16.62
CA ILE A 341 9.38 2.39 15.63
C ILE A 341 8.13 3.02 15.01
N SER A 342 7.98 4.34 15.14
CA SER A 342 6.89 5.10 14.54
C SER A 342 7.44 6.16 13.61
N VAL A 343 7.26 5.97 12.30
CA VAL A 343 7.71 6.94 11.30
C VAL A 343 6.76 8.15 11.31
N PRO A 344 7.28 9.40 11.40
CA PRO A 344 6.46 10.62 11.31
C PRO A 344 5.59 10.62 10.05
N SER A 345 4.30 10.97 10.19
CA SER A 345 3.36 11.02 9.08
C SER A 345 2.33 12.12 9.31
N ARG A 346 2.09 12.95 8.29
CA ARG A 346 1.02 13.98 8.28
C ARG A 346 1.03 14.87 9.54
N THR A 347 2.21 15.34 9.93
CA THR A 347 2.46 16.07 11.19
C THR A 347 1.65 17.36 11.35
N ASP A 348 1.19 17.94 10.24
CA ASP A 348 0.40 19.18 10.24
C ASP A 348 -1.10 18.92 10.52
N VAL A 349 -1.53 17.66 10.54
CA VAL A 349 -2.93 17.26 10.74
C VAL A 349 -3.20 17.06 12.24
N LYS A 350 -4.27 17.66 12.76
CA LYS A 350 -4.58 17.73 14.20
C LYS A 350 -4.67 16.35 14.85
N GLU A 351 -5.36 15.43 14.21
CA GLU A 351 -5.62 14.07 14.69
C GLU A 351 -4.31 13.27 14.86
N TYR A 352 -3.30 13.56 14.05
CA TYR A 352 -1.98 12.91 14.12
C TYR A 352 -1.14 13.48 15.27
N ARG A 353 -1.27 14.78 15.56
CA ARG A 353 -0.65 15.41 16.73
C ARG A 353 -1.27 14.90 18.03
N GLU A 354 -2.60 14.81 18.10
CA GLU A 354 -3.31 14.24 19.25
C GLU A 354 -2.91 12.78 19.49
N LEU A 355 -2.81 11.96 18.43
CA LEU A 355 -2.31 10.59 18.54
C LEU A 355 -0.87 10.53 19.05
N LYS A 356 0.01 11.44 18.58
CA LYS A 356 1.40 11.50 19.05
C LYS A 356 1.45 11.75 20.56
N GLU A 357 0.70 12.74 21.02
CA GLU A 357 0.62 13.10 22.44
C GLU A 357 0.11 11.91 23.27
N GLU A 358 -0.95 11.24 22.83
CA GLU A 358 -1.50 10.07 23.50
C GLU A 358 -0.47 8.93 23.60
N VAL A 359 0.20 8.62 22.49
CA VAL A 359 1.26 7.59 22.44
C VAL A 359 2.42 7.93 23.37
N ASP A 360 2.90 9.19 23.36
CA ASP A 360 4.00 9.63 24.22
C ASP A 360 3.65 9.56 25.70
N GLN A 361 2.46 10.04 26.07
CA GLN A 361 1.96 9.98 27.45
C GLN A 361 1.84 8.53 27.92
N LEU A 362 1.30 7.65 27.07
CA LEU A 362 1.13 6.25 27.40
C LEU A 362 2.47 5.53 27.58
N ILE A 363 3.43 5.76 26.68
CA ILE A 363 4.79 5.22 26.79
C ILE A 363 5.46 5.74 28.08
N GLY A 364 5.36 7.04 28.36
CA GLY A 364 5.92 7.65 29.56
C GLY A 364 5.34 7.06 30.84
N ARG A 365 4.01 6.87 30.88
CA ARG A 365 3.31 6.23 32.01
C ARG A 365 3.75 4.78 32.22
N ILE A 366 3.77 3.97 31.16
CA ILE A 366 4.15 2.54 31.25
C ILE A 366 5.62 2.43 31.67
N ASN A 367 6.52 3.17 31.04
CA ASN A 367 7.94 3.16 31.40
C ASN A 367 8.14 3.66 32.84
N GLY A 368 7.47 4.74 33.27
CA GLY A 368 7.56 5.24 34.64
C GLY A 368 7.13 4.22 35.70
N ARG A 369 6.24 3.28 35.35
CA ARG A 369 5.76 2.24 36.25
C ARG A 369 6.66 1.01 36.34
N PHE A 370 7.28 0.59 35.22
CA PHE A 370 7.98 -0.71 35.14
C PHE A 370 9.49 -0.60 34.94
N THR A 371 10.04 0.56 34.58
CA THR A 371 11.49 0.73 34.35
C THR A 371 12.28 0.43 35.62
N THR A 372 13.39 -0.27 35.46
CA THR A 372 14.41 -0.47 36.50
C THR A 372 15.76 0.07 36.04
N ALA A 373 16.76 0.08 36.91
CA ALA A 373 18.09 0.63 36.59
C ALA A 373 18.73 0.00 35.33
N ASN A 374 18.37 -1.24 35.00
CA ASN A 374 18.98 -2.01 33.91
C ASN A 374 17.99 -2.36 32.78
N TRP A 375 16.74 -1.88 32.85
CA TRP A 375 15.71 -2.30 31.90
C TRP A 375 14.69 -1.20 31.61
N ALA A 376 14.53 -0.89 30.31
CA ALA A 376 13.43 -0.10 29.79
C ALA A 376 12.39 -1.04 29.16
N PRO A 377 11.14 -1.07 29.65
CA PRO A 377 10.07 -1.89 29.09
C PRO A 377 9.77 -1.54 27.64
N ILE A 378 9.67 -0.25 27.33
CA ILE A 378 9.39 0.25 25.98
C ILE A 378 10.53 1.15 25.53
N ARG A 379 11.12 0.80 24.38
CA ARG A 379 12.05 1.62 23.61
C ARG A 379 11.27 2.19 22.43
N TYR A 380 11.22 3.51 22.32
CA TYR A 380 10.44 4.20 21.30
C TYR A 380 11.35 5.04 20.40
N ILE A 381 11.23 4.82 19.09
CA ILE A 381 11.93 5.60 18.05
C ILE A 381 10.87 6.30 17.23
N TYR A 382 10.83 7.63 17.31
CA TYR A 382 10.00 8.48 16.46
C TYR A 382 10.86 9.09 15.35
N ASP A 383 11.30 8.24 14.43
CA ASP A 383 12.15 8.64 13.32
C ASP A 383 12.11 7.59 12.20
N TYR A 384 12.71 7.93 11.06
CA TYR A 384 13.02 6.99 10.01
C TYR A 384 14.16 6.06 10.44
N VAL A 385 14.02 4.76 10.15
CA VAL A 385 15.08 3.77 10.30
C VAL A 385 15.37 3.20 8.91
N ALA A 386 16.66 3.10 8.58
CA ALA A 386 17.10 2.61 7.29
C ALA A 386 16.68 1.14 7.09
N GLN A 387 16.48 0.74 5.83
CA GLN A 387 15.87 -0.55 5.50
C GLN A 387 16.76 -1.75 5.87
N ASP A 388 18.08 -1.57 5.78
CA ASP A 388 19.10 -2.52 6.26
C ASP A 388 19.04 -2.69 7.78
N ASP A 389 18.90 -1.59 8.53
CA ASP A 389 18.72 -1.64 9.98
C ASP A 389 17.39 -2.30 10.36
N LEU A 390 16.29 -1.97 9.66
CA LEU A 390 14.99 -2.61 9.86
C LEU A 390 15.06 -4.12 9.58
N ALA A 391 15.78 -4.55 8.54
CA ALA A 391 15.95 -5.97 8.23
C ALA A 391 16.69 -6.73 9.35
N ALA A 392 17.71 -6.10 9.97
CA ALA A 392 18.35 -6.66 11.17
C ALA A 392 17.36 -6.76 12.34
N LEU A 393 16.58 -5.71 12.60
CA LEU A 393 15.59 -5.73 13.67
C LEU A 393 14.51 -6.79 13.45
N TYR A 394 14.01 -6.94 12.22
CA TYR A 394 13.07 -8.01 11.89
C TYR A 394 13.68 -9.38 12.15
N ARG A 395 14.87 -9.66 11.59
CA ARG A 395 15.58 -10.94 11.76
C ARG A 395 15.77 -11.33 13.22
N ASP A 396 16.10 -10.36 14.06
CA ASP A 396 16.51 -10.59 15.45
C ASP A 396 15.35 -10.45 16.46
N ALA A 397 14.17 -9.97 16.04
CA ALA A 397 13.01 -9.84 16.92
C ALA A 397 12.39 -11.21 17.26
N ALA A 398 12.07 -11.41 18.54
CA ALA A 398 11.42 -12.63 19.02
C ALA A 398 9.94 -12.67 18.64
N VAL A 399 9.29 -11.50 18.62
CA VAL A 399 7.89 -11.33 18.22
C VAL A 399 7.75 -10.05 17.41
N CYS A 400 6.99 -10.09 16.31
CA CYS A 400 6.56 -8.89 15.61
C CYS A 400 5.07 -8.67 15.83
N LEU A 401 4.69 -7.47 16.28
CA LEU A 401 3.31 -7.06 16.50
C LEU A 401 2.84 -6.19 15.35
N VAL A 402 1.98 -6.76 14.50
CA VAL A 402 1.29 -6.06 13.43
C VAL A 402 -0.18 -5.99 13.80
N THR A 403 -0.54 -5.01 14.61
CA THR A 403 -1.88 -4.93 15.23
C THR A 403 -2.72 -3.72 14.79
N PRO A 404 -2.85 -3.44 13.47
CA PRO A 404 -3.69 -2.34 13.02
C PRO A 404 -5.18 -2.62 13.31
N LEU A 405 -5.92 -1.54 13.58
CA LEU A 405 -7.38 -1.56 13.70
C LEU A 405 -8.05 -1.79 12.35
N ARG A 406 -7.44 -1.27 11.27
CA ARG A 406 -7.82 -1.53 9.88
C ARG A 406 -6.62 -1.25 8.97
N ASP A 407 -6.33 -2.13 8.02
CA ASP A 407 -5.22 -1.93 7.07
C ASP A 407 -5.52 -2.60 5.73
N GLY A 408 -5.15 -1.95 4.62
CA GLY A 408 -5.39 -2.48 3.28
C GLY A 408 -4.70 -3.84 3.06
N MET A 409 -3.43 -3.94 3.46
CA MET A 409 -2.65 -5.18 3.39
C MET A 409 -1.73 -5.33 4.61
N ASN A 410 -0.89 -4.33 4.87
CA ASN A 410 0.25 -4.36 5.80
C ASN A 410 1.47 -5.15 5.28
N LEU A 411 2.44 -4.43 4.72
CA LEU A 411 3.68 -5.01 4.20
C LEU A 411 4.70 -5.35 5.29
N VAL A 412 4.68 -4.66 6.44
CA VAL A 412 5.59 -4.93 7.58
C VAL A 412 5.50 -6.39 8.03
N ALA A 413 4.30 -6.97 8.03
CA ALA A 413 4.12 -8.40 8.32
C ALA A 413 4.89 -9.30 7.35
N LYS A 414 4.84 -8.99 6.05
CA LYS A 414 5.53 -9.75 4.99
C LYS A 414 7.05 -9.54 5.06
N GLU A 415 7.49 -8.32 5.33
CA GLU A 415 8.91 -7.97 5.53
C GLU A 415 9.50 -8.75 6.71
N PHE A 416 8.80 -8.76 7.85
CA PHE A 416 9.22 -9.52 9.03
C PHE A 416 9.41 -11.00 8.70
N VAL A 417 8.43 -11.62 8.02
CA VAL A 417 8.47 -13.03 7.61
C VAL A 417 9.64 -13.30 6.67
N ALA A 418 9.87 -12.45 5.66
CA ALA A 418 11.00 -12.62 4.75
C ALA A 418 12.36 -12.58 5.47
N CYS A 419 12.48 -11.74 6.51
CA CYS A 419 13.70 -11.62 7.29
C CYS A 419 13.91 -12.73 8.34
N GLN A 420 12.94 -13.63 8.57
CA GLN A 420 13.09 -14.77 9.50
C GLN A 420 13.95 -15.90 8.92
N ILE A 421 15.23 -15.63 8.74
CA ILE A 421 16.22 -16.56 8.16
C ILE A 421 16.97 -17.41 9.19
N ASN A 422 16.84 -17.08 10.48
CA ASN A 422 17.53 -17.78 11.57
C ASN A 422 16.92 -19.17 11.81
N ALA A 423 17.72 -20.10 12.36
CA ALA A 423 17.27 -21.45 12.68
C ALA A 423 16.12 -21.45 13.71
N SER A 424 16.15 -20.50 14.65
CA SER A 424 15.09 -20.24 15.61
C SER A 424 14.34 -18.95 15.21
N PRO A 425 13.23 -19.03 14.45
CA PRO A 425 12.52 -17.85 14.00
C PRO A 425 11.69 -17.20 15.12
N GLY A 426 11.44 -15.90 14.98
CA GLY A 426 10.44 -15.18 15.77
C GLY A 426 9.01 -15.54 15.40
N VAL A 427 8.05 -14.94 16.10
CA VAL A 427 6.60 -15.16 15.91
C VAL A 427 5.95 -13.90 15.36
N LEU A 428 5.14 -14.04 14.31
CA LEU A 428 4.27 -12.97 13.84
C LEU A 428 2.94 -13.02 14.60
N VAL A 429 2.57 -11.90 15.22
CA VAL A 429 1.23 -11.64 15.75
C VAL A 429 0.59 -10.60 14.85
N ILE A 430 -0.56 -10.92 14.26
CA ILE A 430 -1.19 -10.10 13.22
C ILE A 430 -2.67 -9.85 13.51
N SER A 431 -3.13 -8.63 13.23
CA SER A 431 -4.54 -8.27 13.27
C SER A 431 -5.31 -8.94 12.14
N PRO A 432 -6.48 -9.54 12.40
CA PRO A 432 -7.36 -10.01 11.33
C PRO A 432 -7.91 -8.85 10.48
N PHE A 433 -7.80 -7.60 10.92
CA PHE A 433 -8.27 -6.41 10.21
C PHE A 433 -7.24 -5.81 9.25
N ALA A 434 -6.12 -6.50 9.04
CA ALA A 434 -5.19 -6.22 7.95
C ALA A 434 -5.44 -7.21 6.80
N GLY A 435 -5.31 -6.76 5.54
CA GLY A 435 -5.42 -7.69 4.40
C GLY A 435 -4.42 -8.86 4.45
N ALA A 436 -3.26 -8.69 5.09
CA ALA A 436 -2.34 -9.79 5.36
C ALA A 436 -2.85 -10.73 6.46
N GLY A 437 -3.59 -10.25 7.45
CA GLY A 437 -4.20 -11.08 8.51
C GLY A 437 -5.24 -12.06 7.98
N GLU A 438 -5.96 -11.66 6.93
CA GLU A 438 -6.90 -12.51 6.17
C GLU A 438 -6.20 -13.66 5.43
N MET A 439 -4.89 -13.56 5.16
CA MET A 439 -4.16 -14.54 4.34
C MET A 439 -3.13 -15.35 5.13
N MET A 440 -2.55 -14.76 6.20
CA MET A 440 -1.42 -15.30 6.94
C MET A 440 -1.85 -16.12 8.16
N HIS A 441 -2.74 -17.10 7.99
CA HIS A 441 -3.36 -17.86 9.09
C HIS A 441 -2.39 -18.69 9.95
N GLU A 442 -1.16 -18.92 9.50
CA GLU A 442 -0.12 -19.57 10.30
C GLU A 442 0.48 -18.64 11.35
N ALA A 443 0.29 -17.32 11.22
CA ALA A 443 0.57 -16.35 12.28
C ALA A 443 -0.43 -16.47 13.44
N LEU A 444 -0.13 -15.82 14.57
CA LEU A 444 -1.11 -15.71 15.65
C LEU A 444 -2.04 -14.52 15.38
N LEU A 445 -3.31 -14.81 15.10
CA LEU A 445 -4.32 -13.78 14.96
C LEU A 445 -4.62 -13.11 16.30
N CYS A 446 -4.67 -11.78 16.30
CA CYS A 446 -4.89 -10.97 17.48
C CYS A 446 -5.89 -9.87 17.17
N ASN A 447 -7.07 -9.91 17.81
CA ASN A 447 -8.00 -8.79 17.73
C ASN A 447 -7.49 -7.63 18.60
N PRO A 448 -7.04 -6.50 18.02
CA PRO A 448 -6.47 -5.39 18.79
C PRO A 448 -7.47 -4.67 19.69
N TYR A 449 -8.79 -4.81 19.47
CA TYR A 449 -9.81 -4.17 20.30
C TYR A 449 -9.95 -4.83 21.68
N GLU A 450 -9.58 -6.11 21.81
CA GLU A 450 -9.60 -6.84 23.07
C GLU A 450 -8.21 -6.89 23.70
N VAL A 451 -7.88 -5.84 24.46
CA VAL A 451 -6.54 -5.63 25.05
C VAL A 451 -6.08 -6.81 25.91
N HIS A 452 -6.97 -7.41 26.70
CA HIS A 452 -6.63 -8.56 27.55
C HIS A 452 -6.36 -9.81 26.72
N ALA A 453 -7.18 -10.09 25.71
CA ALA A 453 -6.93 -11.21 24.80
C ALA A 453 -5.65 -11.00 23.99
N ALA A 454 -5.36 -9.76 23.56
CA ALA A 454 -4.12 -9.42 22.90
C ALA A 454 -2.89 -9.72 23.78
N ALA A 455 -2.95 -9.42 25.08
CA ALA A 455 -1.90 -9.76 26.02
C ALA A 455 -1.68 -11.29 26.14
N GLU A 456 -2.75 -12.10 26.10
CA GLU A 456 -2.65 -13.57 26.05
C GLU A 456 -1.96 -14.07 24.78
N VAL A 457 -2.30 -13.49 23.63
CA VAL A 457 -1.67 -13.85 22.36
C VAL A 457 -0.19 -13.47 22.36
N ILE A 458 0.17 -12.32 22.90
CA ILE A 458 1.58 -11.90 23.06
C ILE A 458 2.30 -12.86 24.02
N HIS A 459 1.68 -13.23 25.14
CA HIS A 459 2.23 -14.22 26.06
C HIS A 459 2.52 -15.54 25.34
N ARG A 460 1.55 -16.07 24.59
CA ARG A 460 1.69 -17.28 23.78
C ARG A 460 2.83 -17.16 22.76
N ALA A 461 2.95 -16.01 22.10
CA ALA A 461 4.04 -15.78 21.14
C ALA A 461 5.43 -15.87 21.80
N LEU A 462 5.57 -15.33 23.02
CA LEU A 462 6.83 -15.33 23.76
C LEU A 462 7.21 -16.70 24.33
N THR A 463 6.23 -17.55 24.63
CA THR A 463 6.39 -18.88 25.24
C THR A 463 6.24 -20.03 24.23
N MET A 464 6.02 -19.72 22.94
CA MET A 464 5.83 -20.70 21.88
C MET A 464 7.05 -21.64 21.75
N PRO A 465 6.85 -22.96 21.79
CA PRO A 465 7.90 -23.94 21.52
C PRO A 465 8.58 -23.71 20.17
N GLU A 466 9.88 -23.99 20.10
CA GLU A 466 10.69 -23.72 18.90
C GLU A 466 10.24 -24.51 17.67
N ASP A 467 9.85 -25.77 17.83
CA ASP A 467 9.28 -26.61 16.79
C ASP A 467 8.00 -26.02 16.19
N GLU A 468 7.09 -25.49 17.02
CA GLU A 468 5.90 -24.79 16.55
C GLU A 468 6.27 -23.50 15.78
N ARG A 469 7.24 -22.73 16.29
CA ARG A 469 7.72 -21.51 15.62
C ARG A 469 8.30 -21.80 14.23
N ILE A 470 9.14 -22.83 14.12
CA ILE A 470 9.73 -23.27 12.85
C ILE A 470 8.64 -23.70 11.87
N LEU A 471 7.68 -24.52 12.31
CA LEU A 471 6.60 -24.99 11.47
C LEU A 471 5.78 -23.82 10.90
N ARG A 472 5.32 -22.90 11.76
CA ARG A 472 4.54 -21.73 11.35
C ARG A 472 5.31 -20.83 10.39
N MET A 473 6.54 -20.47 10.76
CA MET A 473 7.35 -19.56 9.96
C MET A 473 7.73 -20.15 8.60
N SER A 474 8.02 -21.45 8.53
CA SER A 474 8.32 -22.12 7.25
C SER A 474 7.16 -22.02 6.25
N ARG A 475 5.91 -22.14 6.74
CA ARG A 475 4.70 -22.00 5.92
C ARG A 475 4.49 -20.57 5.46
N LEU A 476 4.60 -19.61 6.39
CA LEU A 476 4.53 -18.18 6.06
C LEU A 476 5.57 -17.81 4.99
N ARG A 477 6.83 -18.16 5.21
CA ARG A 477 7.93 -17.86 4.30
C ARG A 477 7.76 -18.48 2.92
N ARG A 478 7.30 -19.74 2.84
CA ARG A 478 7.01 -20.38 1.56
C ARG A 478 5.96 -19.60 0.79
N ARG A 479 4.82 -19.28 1.40
CA ARG A 479 3.76 -18.50 0.74
C ARG A 479 4.27 -17.13 0.30
N GLU A 480 4.94 -16.38 1.17
CA GLU A 480 5.40 -15.03 0.83
C GLU A 480 6.52 -15.02 -0.22
N SER A 481 7.26 -16.13 -0.39
CA SER A 481 8.21 -16.29 -1.50
C SER A 481 7.53 -16.53 -2.85
N GLU A 482 6.36 -17.19 -2.85
CA GLU A 482 5.58 -17.46 -4.06
C GLU A 482 4.66 -16.26 -4.41
N CYS A 483 4.10 -15.61 -3.39
CA CYS A 483 3.21 -14.45 -3.48
C CYS A 483 3.95 -13.12 -3.33
N ASP A 484 5.10 -12.99 -3.99
CA ASP A 484 5.94 -11.81 -3.96
C ASP A 484 5.38 -10.66 -4.82
N VAL A 485 6.10 -9.54 -4.83
CA VAL A 485 5.70 -8.36 -5.61
C VAL A 485 5.68 -8.60 -7.12
N SER A 486 6.54 -9.49 -7.62
CA SER A 486 6.55 -9.88 -9.03
C SER A 486 5.33 -10.73 -9.38
N ASN A 487 4.87 -11.59 -8.46
CA ASN A 487 3.62 -12.33 -8.61
C ASN A 487 2.40 -11.41 -8.64
N TRP A 488 2.37 -10.36 -7.80
CA TRP A 488 1.32 -9.34 -7.87
C TRP A 488 1.27 -8.66 -9.24
N MET A 489 2.43 -8.26 -9.78
CA MET A 489 2.53 -7.69 -11.13
C MET A 489 2.08 -8.69 -12.22
N ARG A 490 2.54 -9.94 -12.17
CA ARG A 490 2.12 -11.01 -13.11
C ARG A 490 0.61 -11.21 -13.06
N SER A 491 0.03 -11.25 -11.87
CA SER A 491 -1.40 -11.45 -11.66
C SER A 491 -2.21 -10.28 -12.23
N PHE A 492 -1.74 -9.05 -12.03
CA PHE A 492 -2.32 -7.85 -12.63
C PHE A 492 -2.30 -7.91 -14.16
N LEU A 493 -1.13 -8.17 -14.77
CA LEU A 493 -0.98 -8.22 -16.23
C LEU A 493 -1.79 -9.38 -16.85
N LYS A 494 -1.81 -10.54 -16.20
CA LYS A 494 -2.67 -11.66 -16.59
C LYS A 494 -4.15 -11.26 -16.54
N ALA A 495 -4.58 -10.64 -15.44
CA ALA A 495 -5.95 -10.16 -15.30
C ALA A 495 -6.28 -9.08 -16.34
N MET A 496 -5.32 -8.27 -16.80
CA MET A 496 -5.50 -7.33 -17.91
C MET A 496 -5.51 -7.97 -19.30
N GLY A 497 -5.23 -9.27 -19.42
CA GLY A 497 -5.17 -10.00 -20.69
C GLY A 497 -4.00 -9.56 -21.56
N THR A 498 -2.84 -9.30 -20.97
CA THR A 498 -1.61 -8.89 -21.68
C THR A 498 -0.47 -9.91 -21.58
N LEU A 499 -0.66 -10.99 -20.85
CA LEU A 499 0.21 -12.16 -20.88
C LEU A 499 -0.44 -13.21 -21.79
N ASP A 500 0.25 -13.58 -22.87
CA ASP A 500 -0.10 -14.74 -23.68
C ASP A 500 0.04 -15.98 -22.77
N VAL A 501 -0.99 -16.84 -22.73
CA VAL A 501 -1.11 -18.11 -21.98
C VAL A 501 -2.08 -18.04 -20.76
N ASP A 502 -3.20 -18.76 -20.95
CA ASP A 502 -4.23 -19.25 -20.02
C ASP A 502 -5.46 -18.39 -19.68
N ASP A 503 -6.61 -19.07 -19.84
CA ASP A 503 -8.00 -18.77 -19.51
C ASP A 503 -8.20 -17.49 -18.69
N VAL A 504 -8.34 -16.37 -19.40
CA VAL A 504 -8.88 -15.15 -18.81
C VAL A 504 -10.35 -15.45 -18.58
N GLY A 505 -10.69 -15.89 -17.36
CA GLY A 505 -12.08 -16.17 -16.98
C GLY A 505 -13.03 -15.06 -17.44
N THR A 506 -14.31 -15.41 -17.64
CA THR A 506 -15.34 -14.63 -18.36
C THR A 506 -15.09 -13.11 -18.35
N THR A 507 -14.74 -12.58 -19.52
CA THR A 507 -14.47 -11.16 -19.74
C THR A 507 -15.73 -10.35 -20.05
N ILE A 508 -16.85 -11.04 -20.23
CA ILE A 508 -18.13 -10.49 -20.66
C ILE A 508 -19.20 -11.06 -19.73
N MET A 509 -20.10 -10.20 -19.25
CA MET A 509 -21.31 -10.67 -18.57
C MET A 509 -22.23 -11.38 -19.57
N GLN A 510 -22.70 -12.57 -19.23
CA GLN A 510 -23.70 -13.28 -20.03
C GLN A 510 -24.98 -12.42 -20.13
N PRO A 511 -25.71 -12.45 -21.26
CA PRO A 511 -27.02 -11.81 -21.37
C PRO A 511 -27.98 -12.33 -20.30
N VAL A 512 -28.85 -11.46 -19.80
CA VAL A 512 -29.91 -11.87 -18.86
C VAL A 512 -30.84 -12.85 -19.56
N THR A 513 -31.01 -14.03 -18.98
CA THR A 513 -31.94 -15.06 -19.42
C THR A 513 -33.25 -14.98 -18.63
N VAL A 514 -34.29 -15.69 -19.08
CA VAL A 514 -35.57 -15.76 -18.33
C VAL A 514 -35.36 -16.42 -16.97
N ASP A 515 -34.42 -17.37 -16.86
CA ASP A 515 -34.11 -18.05 -15.61
C ASP A 515 -33.48 -17.11 -14.56
N ASP A 516 -32.71 -16.10 -15.00
CA ASP A 516 -32.14 -15.07 -14.12
C ASP A 516 -33.22 -14.14 -13.52
N PHE A 517 -34.36 -14.00 -14.21
CA PHE A 517 -35.50 -13.23 -13.71
C PHE A 517 -36.21 -13.94 -12.57
N ASP A 518 -36.34 -15.27 -12.63
CA ASP A 518 -36.99 -16.06 -11.60
C ASP A 518 -36.18 -16.04 -10.30
N ASP A 519 -34.84 -16.10 -10.38
CA ASP A 519 -33.94 -15.97 -9.23
C ASP A 519 -33.96 -14.57 -8.59
N TYR A 520 -34.21 -13.52 -9.38
CA TYR A 520 -34.35 -12.14 -8.90
C TYR A 520 -35.69 -11.91 -8.18
N LEU A 521 -36.76 -12.60 -8.61
CA LEU A 521 -38.10 -12.49 -8.01
C LEU A 521 -38.27 -13.37 -6.75
N LEU A 522 -37.37 -14.33 -6.53
CA LEU A 522 -37.39 -15.24 -5.38
C LEU A 522 -36.58 -14.74 -4.16
N LYS A 523 -35.88 -13.59 -4.26
CA LYS A 523 -35.21 -12.89 -3.15
C LYS A 523 -35.96 -11.63 -2.76
#